data_AF-A0AAD9PKG4-F1
#
_entry.id   AF-A0AAD9PKG4-F1
#
_cell.length_a   1.000
_cell.length_b   1.000
_cell.length_c   1.000
_cell.angle_alpha   90.00
_cell.angle_beta   90.00
_cell.angle_gamma   90.00
#
_symmetry.space_group_name_H-M   'P 1'
#
loop_
_entity.id
_entity.type
_entity.pdbx_description
1 polymer ?
#
loop_
_entity_poly.entity_id
_entity_poly.type
_entity_poly.pdbx_seq_one_letter_code
_entity_poly.pdbx_strand_id
1 'polypeptide(L)'
;MQGGWLLVCIVGFLACFGASTKPNDKKATNEELTCPAVNDLQGTPIDLQYTFDRLDMTSLSRLLAIQNMYSKRNPRNIRIPKFWNTDVAHGIWSRFRIYGTNLVYKTSRGDGSCLFWSVSDSLRLGGFTIKKIKENLDHYGTKNRGIYEAIMSLPNDDEYLTMQDIQRIATIGFVGFDPDVEASVKQWDREPILSHLETVKSLKTAYMGDVIPFDLGCHRFTSFRAVDDFYNGIANDATCIKAGRDLFNHTIKYLASGAWGYEIDIYAIETALNLKIVLISYNTGSLVCYYWSEDYVPQSMILLYYHDSRHFDVAGLVDMFKVPNVRNPRAKVLTSFHIREMPMALAIILKDDCRITKRNERFSFGNEDLTHLY
;
A
#
# COMPACT_ATOMS: atom_id res chain seq x y z
N MET A 1 39.68 10.47 -10.03
CA MET A 1 39.13 11.10 -11.26
C MET A 1 37.78 10.53 -11.70
N GLN A 2 36.87 10.15 -10.77
CA GLN A 2 35.53 9.62 -11.12
C GLN A 2 34.38 10.63 -10.95
N GLY A 3 34.62 11.81 -10.37
CA GLY A 3 33.57 12.81 -10.10
C GLY A 3 33.12 13.66 -11.29
N GLY A 4 33.90 13.72 -12.38
CA GLY A 4 33.59 14.56 -13.55
C GLY A 4 32.42 14.03 -14.40
N TRP A 5 32.29 12.71 -14.51
CA TRP A 5 31.25 12.05 -15.30
C TRP A 5 29.85 12.27 -14.73
N LEU A 6 29.71 12.23 -13.40
CA LEU A 6 28.42 12.44 -12.73
C LEU A 6 27.93 13.89 -12.98
N LEU A 7 28.84 14.87 -12.96
CA LEU A 7 28.49 16.28 -13.16
C LEU A 7 27.96 16.56 -14.57
N VAL A 8 28.58 15.97 -15.61
CA VAL A 8 28.15 16.13 -17.01
C VAL A 8 26.78 15.49 -17.25
N CYS A 9 26.54 14.29 -16.71
CA CYS A 9 25.22 13.64 -16.78
C CYS A 9 24.14 14.43 -16.01
N ILE A 10 24.47 14.99 -14.83
CA ILE A 10 23.57 15.83 -14.04
C ILE A 10 23.22 17.14 -14.80
N VAL A 11 24.20 17.78 -15.45
CA VAL A 11 23.97 19.01 -16.23
C VAL A 11 23.12 18.72 -17.46
N GLY A 12 23.36 17.61 -18.18
CA GLY A 12 22.51 17.16 -19.29
C GLY A 12 21.09 16.83 -18.85
N PHE A 13 20.94 16.11 -17.73
CA PHE A 13 19.65 15.79 -17.11
C PHE A 13 18.86 17.05 -16.70
N LEU A 14 19.53 18.02 -16.07
CA LEU A 14 18.93 19.30 -15.69
C LEU A 14 18.55 20.16 -16.91
N ALA A 15 19.31 20.10 -18.00
CA ALA A 15 19.01 20.83 -19.24
C ALA A 15 17.76 20.27 -19.95
N CYS A 16 17.62 18.95 -20.04
CA CYS A 16 16.46 18.29 -20.64
C CYS A 16 15.15 18.51 -19.85
N PHE A 17 15.20 18.53 -18.52
CA PHE A 17 14.00 18.75 -17.68
C PHE A 17 13.76 20.23 -17.32
N GLY A 18 14.77 21.09 -17.45
CA GLY A 18 14.72 22.52 -17.09
C GLY A 18 14.25 23.45 -18.21
N ALA A 19 14.13 22.97 -19.45
CA ALA A 19 13.62 23.74 -20.59
C ALA A 19 12.09 23.95 -20.52
N SER A 20 11.63 24.61 -19.45
CA SER A 20 10.30 25.22 -19.42
C SER A 20 10.38 26.52 -20.21
N THR A 21 9.82 26.52 -21.42
CA THR A 21 9.65 27.73 -22.23
C THR A 21 8.91 28.81 -21.41
N LYS A 22 9.36 30.06 -21.54
CA LYS A 22 8.66 31.21 -20.95
C LYS A 22 7.25 31.29 -21.56
N PRO A 23 6.18 31.57 -20.79
CA PRO A 23 4.80 31.43 -21.25
C PRO A 23 4.31 32.52 -22.23
N ASN A 24 5.21 33.26 -22.89
CA ASN A 24 4.81 34.38 -23.77
C ASN A 24 5.12 34.21 -25.26
N ASP A 25 5.77 33.13 -25.68
CA ASP A 25 6.02 32.93 -27.11
C ASP A 25 4.85 32.20 -27.78
N LYS A 26 3.89 33.02 -28.25
CA LYS A 26 2.83 32.61 -29.19
C LYS A 26 3.45 32.28 -30.54
N LYS A 27 4.07 31.10 -30.65
CA LYS A 27 4.32 30.28 -31.87
C LYS A 27 5.36 29.20 -31.52
N ALA A 28 4.95 28.19 -30.75
CA ALA A 28 5.68 26.93 -30.73
C ALA A 28 5.05 26.03 -31.79
N THR A 29 5.68 25.97 -32.96
CA THR A 29 5.46 24.90 -33.95
C THR A 29 5.85 23.56 -33.33
N ASN A 30 5.29 22.45 -33.83
CA ASN A 30 5.65 21.07 -33.46
C ASN A 30 7.12 20.74 -33.83
N GLU A 31 8.08 21.44 -33.24
CA GLU A 31 9.46 20.97 -33.20
C GLU A 31 9.51 19.93 -32.09
N GLU A 32 9.83 18.68 -32.46
CA GLU A 32 10.22 17.65 -31.51
C GLU A 32 11.26 18.25 -30.56
N LEU A 33 10.96 18.27 -29.26
CA LEU A 33 11.93 18.59 -28.23
C LEU A 33 13.06 17.55 -28.30
N THR A 34 14.06 17.83 -29.11
CA THR A 34 15.30 17.07 -29.15
C THR A 34 16.11 17.50 -27.93
N CYS A 35 16.29 16.56 -27.00
CA CYS A 35 17.27 16.76 -25.94
C CYS A 35 18.62 17.06 -26.59
N PRO A 36 19.33 18.14 -26.20
CA PRO A 36 20.66 18.41 -26.74
C PRO A 36 21.55 17.19 -26.47
N ALA A 37 22.27 16.75 -27.50
CA ALA A 37 23.20 15.62 -27.37
C ALA A 37 24.18 15.91 -26.23
N VAL A 38 24.13 15.08 -25.18
CA VAL A 38 25.09 15.14 -24.08
C VAL A 38 26.28 14.34 -24.54
N ASN A 39 27.39 15.01 -24.79
CA ASN A 39 28.62 14.33 -25.16
C ASN A 39 29.46 14.02 -23.91
N ASP A 40 30.21 12.93 -23.94
CA ASP A 40 31.21 12.64 -22.92
C ASP A 40 32.41 13.60 -23.01
N LEU A 41 33.39 13.43 -22.11
CA LEU A 41 34.61 14.25 -22.10
C LEU A 41 35.45 14.15 -23.38
N GLN A 42 35.18 13.17 -24.24
CA GLN A 42 35.84 12.94 -25.52
C GLN A 42 34.99 13.41 -26.71
N GLY A 43 33.81 13.99 -26.47
CA GLY A 43 32.91 14.46 -27.53
C GLY A 43 31.99 13.38 -28.09
N THR A 44 31.96 12.18 -27.50
CA THR A 44 31.10 11.07 -27.94
C THR A 44 29.68 11.27 -27.41
N PRO A 45 28.63 11.21 -28.26
CA PRO A 45 27.25 11.25 -27.79
C PRO A 45 26.98 10.15 -26.78
N ILE A 46 26.53 10.54 -25.58
CA ILE A 46 26.06 9.63 -24.55
C ILE A 46 24.65 9.24 -24.91
N ASP A 47 24.43 7.93 -25.11
CA ASP A 47 23.10 7.37 -25.14
C ASP A 47 22.48 7.44 -23.74
N LEU A 48 21.72 8.51 -23.52
CA LEU A 48 21.02 8.75 -22.27
C LEU A 48 19.99 7.66 -21.99
N GLN A 49 19.33 7.12 -23.02
CA GLN A 49 18.33 6.06 -22.86
C GLN A 49 19.00 4.79 -22.31
N TYR A 50 20.10 4.36 -22.93
CA TYR A 50 20.88 3.21 -22.46
C TYR A 50 21.45 3.42 -21.05
N THR A 51 21.81 4.66 -20.70
CA THR A 51 22.29 5.00 -19.36
C THR A 51 21.16 4.90 -18.33
N PHE A 52 19.96 5.41 -18.66
CA PHE A 52 18.79 5.31 -17.78
C PHE A 52 18.32 3.87 -17.58
N ASP A 53 18.38 3.03 -18.61
CA ASP A 53 18.01 1.61 -18.53
C ASP A 53 18.93 0.80 -17.60
N ARG A 54 20.11 1.33 -17.27
CA ARG A 54 21.10 0.67 -16.40
C ARG A 54 21.29 1.35 -15.04
N LEU A 55 20.61 2.45 -14.77
CA LEU A 55 20.71 3.12 -13.48
C LEU A 55 20.00 2.28 -12.42
N ASP A 56 20.78 1.82 -11.44
CA ASP A 56 20.21 1.20 -10.26
C ASP A 56 19.41 2.24 -9.44
N MET A 57 18.42 1.78 -8.68
CA MET A 57 17.56 2.68 -7.89
C MET A 57 18.32 3.58 -6.91
N THR A 58 19.49 3.19 -6.42
CA THR A 58 20.33 4.02 -5.53
C THR A 58 20.97 5.16 -6.30
N SER A 59 21.43 4.90 -7.51
CA SER A 59 21.97 5.94 -8.39
C SER A 59 20.87 6.89 -8.84
N LEU A 60 19.69 6.37 -9.20
CA LEU A 60 18.51 7.18 -9.55
C LEU A 60 18.05 8.06 -8.37
N SER A 61 18.01 7.53 -7.15
CA SER A 61 17.59 8.29 -5.97
C SER A 61 18.52 9.46 -5.69
N ARG A 62 19.84 9.27 -5.84
CA ARG A 62 20.84 10.35 -5.71
C ARG A 62 20.66 11.43 -6.76
N LEU A 63 20.44 11.05 -8.02
CA LEU A 63 20.23 12.01 -9.12
C LEU A 63 18.97 12.85 -8.88
N LEU A 64 17.86 12.22 -8.47
CA LEU A 64 16.63 12.92 -8.13
C LEU A 64 16.80 13.86 -6.93
N ALA A 65 17.48 13.40 -5.88
CA ALA A 65 17.79 14.24 -4.71
C ALA A 65 18.60 15.48 -5.11
N ILE A 66 19.66 15.30 -5.91
CA ILE A 66 20.48 16.40 -6.42
C ILE A 66 19.63 17.35 -7.28
N GLN A 67 18.87 16.83 -8.25
CA GLN A 67 17.99 17.63 -9.10
C GLN A 67 17.07 18.52 -8.26
N ASN A 68 16.48 17.97 -7.20
CA ASN A 68 15.54 18.68 -6.35
C ASN A 68 16.23 19.72 -5.47
N MET A 69 17.43 19.43 -4.95
CA MET A 69 18.24 20.39 -4.19
C MET A 69 18.60 21.62 -5.01
N TYR A 70 18.88 21.45 -6.32
CA TYR A 70 19.25 22.55 -7.22
C TYR A 70 18.06 23.16 -7.98
N SER A 71 16.85 22.62 -7.81
CA SER A 71 15.65 23.17 -8.45
C SER A 71 15.31 24.54 -7.85
N LYS A 72 15.26 25.57 -8.72
CA LYS A 72 14.81 26.92 -8.32
C LYS A 72 13.33 27.00 -7.95
N ARG A 73 12.55 25.93 -8.21
CA ARG A 73 11.15 25.87 -7.80
C ARG A 73 11.11 25.81 -6.28
N ASN A 74 10.50 26.80 -5.65
CA ASN A 74 10.30 26.79 -4.21
C ASN A 74 9.01 26.00 -3.90
N PRO A 75 9.09 24.72 -3.48
CA PRO A 75 7.90 23.90 -3.24
C PRO A 75 7.04 24.38 -2.06
N ARG A 76 7.48 25.41 -1.33
CA ARG A 76 6.82 25.92 -0.12
C ARG A 76 5.43 26.54 -0.35
N ASN A 77 5.02 26.78 -1.60
CA ASN A 77 3.76 27.45 -1.93
C ASN A 77 2.67 26.53 -2.49
N ILE A 78 2.81 25.21 -2.38
CA ILE A 78 1.78 24.28 -2.85
C ILE A 78 0.59 24.31 -1.88
N ARG A 79 -0.58 24.68 -2.40
CA ARG A 79 -1.82 24.63 -1.63
C ARG A 79 -2.35 23.20 -1.61
N ILE A 80 -2.21 22.56 -0.46
CA ILE A 80 -2.80 21.25 -0.20
C ILE A 80 -4.34 21.39 -0.17
N PRO A 81 -5.10 20.41 -0.71
CA PRO A 81 -6.56 20.46 -0.67
C PRO A 81 -7.11 20.55 0.75
N LYS A 82 -8.32 21.09 0.89
CA LYS A 82 -9.02 21.17 2.18
C LYS A 82 -9.14 19.76 2.78
N PHE A 83 -9.05 19.65 4.12
CA PHE A 83 -9.13 18.40 4.91
C PHE A 83 -7.89 17.49 4.90
N TRP A 84 -6.80 17.94 4.28
CA TRP A 84 -5.50 17.28 4.37
C TRP A 84 -4.58 18.04 5.30
N ASN A 85 -3.80 17.31 6.07
CA ASN A 85 -2.82 17.78 7.02
C ASN A 85 -1.40 17.51 6.48
N THR A 86 -0.49 18.43 6.76
CA THR A 86 0.95 18.32 6.42
C THR A 86 1.82 18.10 7.66
N ASP A 87 1.23 18.05 8.85
CA ASP A 87 1.95 17.87 10.12
C ASP A 87 2.25 16.39 10.35
N VAL A 88 3.05 15.85 9.45
CA VAL A 88 3.49 14.47 9.44
C VAL A 88 4.85 14.41 10.15
N ALA A 89 5.11 13.37 10.94
CA ALA A 89 6.35 13.23 11.71
C ALA A 89 7.58 13.68 10.89
N HIS A 90 8.38 14.59 11.44
CA HIS A 90 9.41 15.33 10.69
C HIS A 90 10.38 14.43 9.91
N GLY A 91 10.64 13.21 10.40
CA GLY A 91 11.52 12.24 9.75
C GLY A 91 11.02 11.79 8.38
N ILE A 92 9.87 11.11 8.31
CA ILE A 92 9.37 10.55 7.05
C ILE A 92 9.00 11.64 6.04
N TRP A 93 8.46 12.75 6.51
CA TRP A 93 8.12 13.87 5.63
C TRP A 93 9.35 14.40 4.89
N SER A 94 10.48 14.54 5.61
CA SER A 94 11.74 14.99 5.02
C SER A 94 12.27 14.01 3.96
N ARG A 95 12.06 12.69 4.15
CA ARG A 95 12.48 11.65 3.19
C ARG A 95 11.77 11.79 1.85
N PHE A 96 10.45 11.91 1.84
CA PHE A 96 9.70 12.13 0.59
C PHE A 96 10.08 13.45 -0.08
N ARG A 97 10.31 14.49 0.72
CA ARG A 97 10.60 15.84 0.22
C ARG A 97 11.91 15.92 -0.55
N ILE A 98 12.94 15.16 -0.15
CA ILE A 98 14.21 15.03 -0.89
C ILE A 98 13.94 14.59 -2.34
N TYR A 99 12.95 13.75 -2.55
CA TYR A 99 12.56 13.23 -3.86
C TYR A 99 11.41 14.00 -4.52
N GLY A 100 11.13 15.24 -4.07
CA GLY A 100 10.17 16.07 -4.78
C GLY A 100 8.71 15.78 -4.47
N THR A 101 8.45 15.00 -3.42
CA THR A 101 7.10 14.59 -3.04
C THR A 101 6.80 15.07 -1.62
N ASN A 102 5.60 15.59 -1.39
CA ASN A 102 5.12 15.86 -0.04
C ASN A 102 4.21 14.72 0.40
N LEU A 103 4.43 14.24 1.61
CA LEU A 103 3.49 13.38 2.31
C LEU A 103 2.43 14.25 3.00
N VAL A 104 1.17 13.85 2.87
CA VAL A 104 0.01 14.43 3.56
C VAL A 104 -0.84 13.31 4.13
N TYR A 105 -1.67 13.62 5.13
CA TYR A 105 -2.66 12.68 5.65
C TYR A 105 -4.03 13.33 5.81
N LYS A 106 -5.08 12.54 5.83
CA LYS A 106 -6.45 12.95 6.12
C LYS A 106 -6.96 12.07 7.26
N THR A 107 -7.42 12.71 8.32
CA THR A 107 -7.93 12.01 9.51
C THR A 107 -9.18 11.22 9.19
N SER A 108 -9.17 9.96 9.59
CA SER A 108 -10.27 9.01 9.51
C SER A 108 -11.05 8.99 10.82
N ARG A 109 -12.21 8.31 10.81
CA ARG A 109 -13.05 8.22 12.00
C ARG A 109 -12.40 7.32 13.07
N GLY A 110 -12.29 7.84 14.30
CA GLY A 110 -11.70 7.15 15.46
C GLY A 110 -12.69 6.33 16.30
N ASP A 111 -13.57 5.55 15.67
CA ASP A 111 -14.60 4.73 16.34
C ASP A 111 -14.19 3.25 16.48
N GLY A 112 -12.88 2.97 16.43
CA GLY A 112 -12.31 1.63 16.40
C GLY A 112 -12.23 1.02 15.00
N SER A 113 -13.10 1.40 14.07
CA SER A 113 -13.07 0.91 12.68
C SER A 113 -12.18 1.75 11.74
N CYS A 114 -11.21 2.48 12.30
CA CYS A 114 -10.38 3.43 11.56
C CYS A 114 -9.59 2.82 10.40
N LEU A 115 -9.15 1.56 10.50
CA LEU A 115 -8.54 0.82 9.38
C LEU A 115 -9.49 0.76 8.18
N PHE A 116 -10.70 0.24 8.40
CA PHE A 116 -11.69 0.00 7.35
C PHE A 116 -12.17 1.32 6.71
N TRP A 117 -12.35 2.36 7.52
CA TRP A 117 -12.63 3.71 7.04
C TRP A 117 -11.51 4.23 6.14
N SER A 118 -10.25 4.10 6.58
CA SER A 118 -9.11 4.61 5.83
C SER A 118 -8.90 3.88 4.52
N VAL A 119 -9.10 2.56 4.49
CA VAL A 119 -9.04 1.78 3.24
C VAL A 119 -10.15 2.22 2.27
N SER A 120 -11.41 2.31 2.74
CA SER A 120 -12.55 2.76 1.93
C SER A 120 -12.32 4.16 1.37
N ASP A 121 -11.90 5.11 2.20
CA ASP A 121 -11.64 6.48 1.78
C ASP A 121 -10.44 6.57 0.84
N SER A 122 -9.35 5.83 1.07
CA SER A 122 -8.18 5.80 0.18
C SER A 122 -8.55 5.32 -1.22
N LEU A 123 -9.31 4.24 -1.34
CA LEU A 123 -9.79 3.70 -2.61
C LEU A 123 -10.72 4.70 -3.32
N ARG A 124 -11.67 5.29 -2.59
CA ARG A 124 -12.59 6.30 -3.11
C ARG A 124 -11.84 7.52 -3.64
N LEU A 125 -10.89 8.04 -2.87
CA LEU A 125 -10.09 9.23 -3.23
C LEU A 125 -9.19 8.98 -4.45
N GLY A 126 -8.68 7.75 -4.62
CA GLY A 126 -7.96 7.35 -5.83
C GLY A 126 -8.87 6.95 -6.99
N GLY A 127 -10.19 6.98 -6.82
CA GLY A 127 -11.15 6.69 -7.88
C GLY A 127 -11.25 5.21 -8.23
N PHE A 128 -11.04 4.31 -7.27
CA PHE A 128 -11.24 2.86 -7.42
C PHE A 128 -12.70 2.50 -7.14
N THR A 129 -13.50 2.41 -8.20
CA THR A 129 -14.86 1.86 -8.13
C THR A 129 -14.83 0.34 -8.03
N ILE A 130 -15.96 -0.28 -7.69
CA ILE A 130 -16.12 -1.74 -7.66
C ILE A 130 -15.72 -2.35 -9.01
N LYS A 131 -16.09 -1.71 -10.12
CA LYS A 131 -15.69 -2.12 -11.48
C LYS A 131 -14.17 -2.24 -11.63
N LYS A 132 -13.42 -1.20 -11.25
CA LYS A 132 -11.95 -1.20 -11.36
C LYS A 132 -11.31 -2.27 -10.47
N ILE A 133 -11.91 -2.54 -9.32
CA ILE A 133 -11.44 -3.60 -8.42
C ILE A 133 -11.63 -4.96 -9.07
N LYS A 134 -12.79 -5.24 -9.67
CA LYS A 134 -13.05 -6.47 -10.42
C LYS A 134 -12.12 -6.61 -11.63
N GLU A 135 -11.94 -5.55 -12.42
CA GLU A 135 -11.01 -5.53 -13.54
C GLU A 135 -9.56 -5.88 -13.11
N ASN A 136 -9.11 -5.39 -11.96
CA ASN A 136 -7.80 -5.72 -11.41
C ASN A 136 -7.66 -7.21 -11.02
N LEU A 137 -8.74 -7.83 -10.56
CA LEU A 137 -8.76 -9.23 -10.16
C LEU A 137 -8.81 -10.17 -11.36
N ASP A 138 -9.59 -9.84 -12.40
CA ASP A 138 -9.76 -10.69 -13.59
C ASP A 138 -8.45 -10.93 -14.35
N HIS A 139 -7.57 -9.92 -14.39
CA HIS A 139 -6.34 -9.99 -15.17
C HIS A 139 -5.23 -10.83 -14.51
N TYR A 140 -5.29 -11.01 -13.19
CA TYR A 140 -4.17 -11.57 -12.42
C TYR A 140 -4.58 -12.69 -11.46
N GLY A 141 -5.88 -12.91 -11.26
CA GLY A 141 -6.50 -14.00 -10.51
C GLY A 141 -6.02 -14.10 -9.05
N THR A 142 -6.92 -13.89 -8.08
CA THR A 142 -6.61 -14.41 -6.75
C THR A 142 -6.48 -15.94 -6.82
N LYS A 143 -5.45 -16.50 -6.18
CA LYS A 143 -5.21 -17.96 -6.16
C LYS A 143 -6.38 -18.71 -5.51
N ASN A 144 -7.12 -18.05 -4.61
CA ASN A 144 -8.28 -18.63 -3.96
C ASN A 144 -9.56 -18.31 -4.75
N ARG A 145 -10.14 -19.34 -5.39
CA ARG A 145 -11.35 -19.20 -6.21
C ARG A 145 -12.60 -18.82 -5.40
N GLY A 146 -12.72 -19.28 -4.16
CA GLY A 146 -13.80 -18.84 -3.27
C GLY A 146 -13.79 -17.32 -3.07
N ILE A 147 -12.62 -16.75 -2.79
CA ILE A 147 -12.45 -15.29 -2.67
C ILE A 147 -12.79 -14.58 -4.00
N TYR A 148 -12.28 -15.09 -5.13
CA TYR A 148 -12.55 -14.51 -6.45
C TYR A 148 -14.05 -14.35 -6.72
N GLU A 149 -14.81 -15.45 -6.62
CA GLU A 149 -16.25 -15.45 -6.88
C GLU A 149 -17.01 -14.50 -5.95
N ALA A 150 -16.59 -14.41 -4.69
CA ALA A 150 -17.17 -13.47 -3.73
C ALA A 150 -16.99 -12.00 -4.18
N ILE A 151 -15.76 -11.60 -4.55
CA ILE A 151 -15.51 -10.21 -4.95
C ILE A 151 -16.17 -9.88 -6.30
N MET A 152 -16.21 -10.84 -7.23
CA MET A 152 -16.89 -10.65 -8.52
C MET A 152 -18.39 -10.48 -8.37
N SER A 153 -18.99 -11.02 -7.30
CA SER A 153 -20.42 -10.89 -7.00
C SER A 153 -20.84 -9.56 -6.36
N LEU A 154 -19.89 -8.68 -6.00
CA LEU A 154 -20.23 -7.37 -5.41
C LEU A 154 -21.18 -6.58 -6.32
N PRO A 155 -22.25 -5.97 -5.80
CA PRO A 155 -23.21 -5.23 -6.63
C PRO A 155 -22.65 -3.87 -7.07
N ASN A 156 -23.35 -3.20 -8.00
CA ASN A 156 -23.16 -1.79 -8.36
C ASN A 156 -21.72 -1.41 -8.76
N ASP A 157 -21.29 -1.83 -9.94
CA ASP A 157 -19.95 -1.61 -10.48
C ASP A 157 -19.44 -0.15 -10.44
N ASP A 158 -20.34 0.84 -10.57
CA ASP A 158 -19.97 2.26 -10.57
C ASP A 158 -19.84 2.87 -9.15
N GLU A 159 -20.20 2.14 -8.10
CA GLU A 159 -20.11 2.60 -6.72
C GLU A 159 -18.70 2.39 -6.12
N TYR A 160 -18.45 3.07 -5.00
CA TYR A 160 -17.24 2.90 -4.20
C TYR A 160 -17.51 2.00 -3.01
N LEU A 161 -16.56 1.13 -2.68
CA LEU A 161 -16.63 0.31 -1.47
C LEU A 161 -16.80 1.18 -0.23
N THR A 162 -17.80 0.86 0.58
CA THR A 162 -18.05 1.43 1.91
C THR A 162 -17.15 0.77 2.95
N MET A 163 -17.12 1.34 4.16
CA MET A 163 -16.41 0.75 5.29
C MET A 163 -16.91 -0.68 5.59
N GLN A 164 -18.22 -0.90 5.54
CA GLN A 164 -18.84 -2.20 5.75
C GLN A 164 -18.44 -3.20 4.67
N ASP A 165 -18.31 -2.76 3.41
CA ASP A 165 -17.81 -3.62 2.34
C ASP A 165 -16.37 -4.03 2.60
N ILE A 166 -15.51 -3.12 3.08
CA ILE A 166 -14.12 -3.47 3.45
C ILE A 166 -14.10 -4.48 4.61
N GLN A 167 -14.96 -4.34 5.63
CA GLN A 167 -15.06 -5.34 6.72
C GLN A 167 -15.49 -6.72 6.21
N ARG A 168 -16.47 -6.75 5.29
CA ARG A 168 -16.90 -7.98 4.63
C ARG A 168 -15.77 -8.60 3.82
N ILE A 169 -15.08 -7.80 3.01
CA ILE A 169 -13.91 -8.22 2.21
C ILE A 169 -12.79 -8.75 3.10
N ALA A 170 -12.48 -8.09 4.22
CA ALA A 170 -11.50 -8.57 5.19
C ALA A 170 -11.93 -9.90 5.84
N THR A 171 -13.23 -10.14 5.97
CA THR A 171 -13.77 -11.41 6.46
C THR A 171 -13.66 -12.49 5.38
N ILE A 172 -14.04 -12.18 4.13
CA ILE A 172 -13.88 -13.07 2.97
C ILE A 172 -12.41 -13.48 2.79
N GLY A 173 -11.49 -12.51 2.83
CA GLY A 173 -10.05 -12.76 2.66
C GLY A 173 -9.46 -13.64 3.75
N PHE A 174 -10.03 -13.61 4.95
CA PHE A 174 -9.63 -14.44 6.08
C PHE A 174 -10.22 -15.85 6.01
N VAL A 175 -11.55 -15.96 5.84
CA VAL A 175 -12.25 -17.25 5.84
C VAL A 175 -12.02 -18.02 4.53
N GLY A 176 -11.82 -17.30 3.42
CA GLY A 176 -11.59 -17.85 2.09
C GLY A 176 -12.82 -17.91 1.18
N PHE A 177 -13.99 -17.48 1.64
CA PHE A 177 -15.22 -17.44 0.85
C PHE A 177 -16.28 -16.50 1.45
N ASP A 178 -17.33 -16.24 0.69
CA ASP A 178 -18.54 -15.54 1.12
C ASP A 178 -19.72 -16.53 1.20
N PRO A 179 -20.34 -16.72 2.38
CA PRO A 179 -21.42 -17.69 2.55
C PRO A 179 -22.74 -17.28 1.89
N ASP A 180 -22.91 -16.01 1.49
CA ASP A 180 -24.12 -15.55 0.81
C ASP A 180 -24.00 -15.68 -0.73
N VAL A 181 -22.83 -16.11 -1.22
CA VAL A 181 -22.53 -16.23 -2.66
C VAL A 181 -22.31 -17.70 -3.00
N GLU A 182 -23.32 -18.34 -3.62
CA GLU A 182 -23.27 -19.78 -3.89
C GLU A 182 -22.04 -20.23 -4.71
N ALA A 183 -21.63 -19.43 -5.70
CA ALA A 183 -20.43 -19.69 -6.49
C ALA A 183 -19.15 -19.69 -5.63
N SER A 184 -19.06 -18.79 -4.64
CA SER A 184 -17.96 -18.71 -3.70
C SER A 184 -17.91 -19.93 -2.78
N VAL A 185 -19.07 -20.33 -2.23
CA VAL A 185 -19.18 -21.53 -1.37
C VAL A 185 -18.71 -22.80 -2.10
N LYS A 186 -19.09 -22.97 -3.37
CA LYS A 186 -18.71 -24.14 -4.19
C LYS A 186 -17.20 -24.23 -4.45
N GLN A 187 -16.51 -23.10 -4.37
CA GLN A 187 -15.06 -22.99 -4.64
C GLN A 187 -14.23 -22.85 -3.35
N TRP A 188 -14.85 -23.01 -2.19
CA TRP A 188 -14.15 -22.81 -0.92
C TRP A 188 -13.13 -23.93 -0.67
N ASP A 189 -11.87 -23.54 -0.51
CA ASP A 189 -10.79 -24.38 -0.03
C ASP A 189 -10.59 -24.14 1.47
N ARG A 190 -10.75 -25.20 2.26
CA ARG A 190 -10.63 -25.15 3.73
C ARG A 190 -9.19 -25.21 4.21
N GLU A 191 -8.25 -25.71 3.41
CA GLU A 191 -6.88 -25.97 3.87
C GLU A 191 -6.14 -24.68 4.30
N PRO A 192 -6.25 -23.55 3.57
CA PRO A 192 -5.64 -22.29 4.00
C PRO A 192 -6.14 -21.80 5.36
N ILE A 193 -7.45 -21.86 5.61
CA ILE A 193 -8.02 -21.41 6.88
C ILE A 193 -7.68 -22.38 8.03
N LEU A 194 -7.64 -23.69 7.79
CA LEU A 194 -7.19 -24.66 8.79
C LEU A 194 -5.73 -24.42 9.19
N SER A 195 -4.84 -24.19 8.23
CA SER A 195 -3.45 -23.84 8.50
C SER A 195 -3.31 -22.56 9.33
N HIS A 196 -4.14 -21.56 9.01
CA HIS A 196 -4.16 -20.31 9.75
C HIS A 196 -4.66 -20.49 11.19
N LEU A 197 -5.78 -21.18 11.39
CA LEU A 197 -6.35 -21.47 12.71
C LEU A 197 -5.39 -22.31 13.57
N GLU A 198 -4.69 -23.28 12.99
CA GLU A 198 -3.69 -24.08 13.69
C GLU A 198 -2.49 -23.22 14.15
N THR A 199 -2.09 -22.24 13.33
CA THR A 199 -1.05 -21.27 13.71
C THR A 199 -1.51 -20.46 14.91
N VAL A 200 -2.72 -19.89 14.87
CA VAL A 200 -3.30 -19.12 15.99
C VAL A 200 -3.39 -19.98 17.27
N LYS A 201 -3.78 -21.25 17.13
CA LYS A 201 -3.84 -22.22 18.25
C LYS A 201 -2.46 -22.56 18.81
N SER A 202 -1.44 -22.66 17.95
CA SER A 202 -0.05 -22.88 18.38
C SER A 202 0.46 -21.68 19.18
N LEU A 203 0.17 -20.45 18.74
CA LEU A 203 0.51 -19.24 19.49
C LEU A 203 -0.18 -19.19 20.84
N LYS A 204 -1.48 -19.47 20.90
CA LYS A 204 -2.20 -19.62 22.17
C LYS A 204 -1.43 -20.52 23.15
N THR A 205 -0.97 -21.68 22.69
CA THR A 205 -0.24 -22.63 23.54
C THR A 205 1.08 -22.05 24.05
N ALA A 206 1.80 -21.32 23.21
CA ALA A 206 3.04 -20.64 23.60
C ALA A 206 2.79 -19.49 24.60
N TYR A 207 1.78 -18.65 24.36
CA TYR A 207 1.51 -17.46 25.17
C TYR A 207 0.68 -17.73 26.42
N MET A 208 -0.07 -18.84 26.53
CA MET A 208 -0.72 -19.21 27.79
C MET A 208 0.28 -19.79 28.82
N GLY A 209 1.52 -20.11 28.40
CA GLY A 209 2.61 -20.50 29.29
C GLY A 209 3.31 -19.32 29.98
N ASP A 210 3.23 -18.11 29.39
CA ASP A 210 3.87 -16.89 29.89
C ASP A 210 2.80 -15.82 30.20
N VAL A 211 2.91 -15.13 31.34
CA VAL A 211 1.96 -14.09 31.77
C VAL A 211 2.16 -12.80 30.95
N ILE A 212 1.99 -12.84 29.63
CA ILE A 212 2.05 -11.67 28.77
C ILE A 212 0.64 -11.37 28.27
N PRO A 213 0.12 -10.14 28.47
CA PRO A 213 -1.13 -9.70 27.87
C PRO A 213 -1.04 -9.86 26.36
N PHE A 214 -1.84 -10.78 25.80
CA PHE A 214 -1.85 -11.08 24.38
C PHE A 214 -2.57 -9.96 23.62
N ASP A 215 -1.83 -8.93 23.22
CA ASP A 215 -2.28 -7.86 22.31
C ASP A 215 -1.77 -8.09 20.87
N LEU A 216 -1.65 -9.37 20.46
CA LEU A 216 -1.02 -9.80 19.21
C LEU A 216 -1.97 -9.77 17.99
N GLY A 217 -2.83 -8.75 17.88
CA GLY A 217 -3.57 -8.49 16.64
C GLY A 217 -4.60 -9.56 16.22
N CYS A 218 -4.89 -10.56 17.07
CA CYS A 218 -5.86 -11.62 16.80
C CYS A 218 -7.20 -11.40 17.54
N HIS A 219 -7.57 -10.14 17.78
CA HIS A 219 -8.78 -9.78 18.52
C HIS A 219 -10.08 -10.23 17.84
N ARG A 220 -10.00 -10.64 16.55
CA ARG A 220 -11.08 -11.35 15.83
C ARG A 220 -11.65 -12.54 16.61
N PHE A 221 -10.87 -13.11 17.51
CA PHE A 221 -11.34 -14.10 18.48
C PHE A 221 -11.35 -13.46 19.87
N THR A 222 -12.54 -13.06 20.33
CA THR A 222 -12.74 -12.55 21.70
C THR A 222 -12.38 -13.58 22.77
N SER A 223 -12.21 -14.86 22.38
CA SER A 223 -11.66 -15.89 23.25
C SER A 223 -10.97 -16.98 22.42
N PHE A 224 -9.87 -17.51 22.95
CA PHE A 224 -9.19 -18.67 22.38
C PHE A 224 -10.03 -19.96 22.33
N ARG A 225 -11.16 -20.02 23.04
CA ARG A 225 -12.11 -21.13 22.97
C ARG A 225 -12.82 -21.16 21.61
N ALA A 226 -13.11 -19.98 21.05
CA ALA A 226 -13.71 -19.86 19.74
C ALA A 226 -12.81 -20.43 18.63
N VAL A 227 -11.48 -20.24 18.73
CA VAL A 227 -10.52 -20.75 17.73
C VAL A 227 -10.54 -22.29 17.66
N ASP A 228 -10.49 -22.96 18.82
CA ASP A 228 -10.52 -24.44 18.87
C ASP A 228 -11.86 -24.98 18.34
N ASP A 229 -12.97 -24.34 18.70
CA ASP A 229 -14.31 -24.75 18.25
C ASP A 229 -14.44 -24.60 16.71
N PHE A 230 -13.96 -23.50 16.13
CA PHE A 230 -13.96 -23.31 14.68
C PHE A 230 -13.01 -24.25 13.96
N TYR A 231 -11.79 -24.46 14.48
CA TYR A 231 -10.83 -25.40 13.90
C TYR A 231 -11.42 -26.80 13.87
N ASN A 232 -11.91 -27.31 15.01
CA ASN A 232 -12.48 -28.65 15.10
C ASN A 232 -13.75 -28.76 14.26
N GLY A 233 -14.57 -27.72 14.18
CA GLY A 233 -15.75 -27.67 13.32
C GLY A 233 -15.40 -27.80 11.84
N ILE A 234 -14.41 -27.05 11.37
CA ILE A 234 -13.98 -27.09 9.95
C ILE A 234 -13.23 -28.40 9.65
N ALA A 235 -12.39 -28.89 10.56
CA ALA A 235 -11.60 -30.10 10.34
C ALA A 235 -12.44 -31.38 10.33
N ASN A 236 -13.49 -31.45 11.16
CA ASN A 236 -14.25 -32.68 11.40
C ASN A 236 -15.63 -32.73 10.72
N ASP A 237 -16.19 -31.60 10.27
CA ASP A 237 -17.44 -31.59 9.50
C ASP A 237 -17.18 -32.11 8.07
N ALA A 238 -17.92 -33.13 7.65
CA ALA A 238 -17.80 -33.73 6.32
C ALA A 238 -18.04 -32.74 5.17
N THR A 239 -18.83 -31.68 5.42
CA THR A 239 -19.07 -30.60 4.45
C THR A 239 -18.27 -29.34 4.75
N CYS A 240 -17.86 -29.13 6.00
CA CYS A 240 -17.17 -27.94 6.53
C CYS A 240 -17.94 -26.60 6.39
N ILE A 241 -18.89 -26.50 5.45
CA ILE A 241 -19.56 -25.26 5.03
C ILE A 241 -20.25 -24.58 6.20
N LYS A 242 -20.89 -25.36 7.08
CA LYS A 242 -21.59 -24.82 8.24
C LYS A 242 -20.61 -24.13 9.19
N ALA A 243 -19.53 -24.83 9.57
CA ALA A 243 -18.50 -24.26 10.44
C ALA A 243 -17.81 -23.04 9.81
N GLY A 244 -17.57 -23.05 8.50
CA GLY A 244 -17.04 -21.89 7.76
C GLY A 244 -18.00 -20.69 7.77
N ARG A 245 -19.30 -20.92 7.57
CA ARG A 245 -20.34 -19.88 7.65
C ARG A 245 -20.44 -19.31 9.07
N ASP A 246 -20.36 -20.17 10.08
CA ASP A 246 -20.40 -19.74 11.48
C ASP A 246 -19.17 -18.88 11.83
N LEU A 247 -17.99 -19.25 11.32
CA LEU A 247 -16.77 -18.44 11.45
C LEU A 247 -16.93 -17.08 10.76
N PHE A 248 -17.41 -17.06 9.51
CA PHE A 248 -17.67 -15.82 8.79
C PHE A 248 -18.60 -14.89 9.56
N ASN A 249 -19.75 -15.41 10.00
CA ASN A 249 -20.75 -14.66 10.74
C ASN A 249 -20.22 -14.14 12.08
N HIS A 250 -19.40 -14.93 12.76
CA HIS A 250 -18.73 -14.50 13.99
C HIS A 250 -17.77 -13.34 13.72
N THR A 251 -16.90 -13.47 12.73
CA THR A 251 -15.90 -12.46 12.39
C THR A 251 -16.55 -11.15 11.94
N ILE A 252 -17.54 -11.19 11.04
CA ILE A 252 -18.17 -9.96 10.55
C ILE A 252 -18.96 -9.25 11.65
N LYS A 253 -19.64 -10.00 12.52
CA LYS A 253 -20.34 -9.44 13.69
C LYS A 253 -19.37 -8.79 14.67
N TYR A 254 -18.21 -9.40 14.88
CA TYR A 254 -17.15 -8.84 15.71
C TYR A 254 -16.65 -7.50 15.13
N LEU A 255 -16.29 -7.45 13.85
CA LEU A 255 -15.86 -6.21 13.19
C LEU A 255 -16.94 -5.12 13.22
N ALA A 256 -18.20 -5.48 12.95
CA ALA A 256 -19.33 -4.56 12.97
C ALA A 256 -19.61 -3.96 14.36
N SER A 257 -19.08 -4.57 15.44
CA SER A 257 -19.24 -4.06 16.81
C SER A 257 -18.31 -2.88 17.16
N GLY A 258 -17.53 -2.40 16.19
CA GLY A 258 -16.54 -1.32 16.39
C GLY A 258 -15.15 -1.85 16.78
N ALA A 259 -14.90 -3.14 16.56
CA ALA A 259 -13.60 -3.73 16.81
C ALA A 259 -12.50 -3.11 15.93
N TRP A 260 -11.29 -3.09 16.48
CA TRP A 260 -10.11 -2.60 15.78
C TRP A 260 -9.69 -3.58 14.69
N GLY A 261 -9.31 -3.03 13.53
CA GLY A 261 -8.66 -3.79 12.49
C GLY A 261 -7.15 -3.85 12.73
N TYR A 262 -6.54 -4.98 12.40
CA TYR A 262 -5.13 -5.30 12.67
C TYR A 262 -4.41 -5.79 11.40
N GLU A 263 -3.17 -6.27 11.57
CA GLU A 263 -2.33 -6.81 10.51
C GLU A 263 -3.00 -7.94 9.73
N ILE A 264 -3.79 -8.76 10.43
CA ILE A 264 -4.54 -9.86 9.83
C ILE A 264 -5.64 -9.36 8.88
N ASP A 265 -6.29 -8.24 9.22
CA ASP A 265 -7.28 -7.59 8.38
C ASP A 265 -6.62 -6.98 7.15
N ILE A 266 -5.45 -6.34 7.34
CA ILE A 266 -4.65 -5.80 6.24
C ILE A 266 -4.29 -6.92 5.26
N TYR A 267 -3.73 -8.03 5.74
CA TYR A 267 -3.37 -9.18 4.90
C TYR A 267 -4.57 -9.76 4.15
N ALA A 268 -5.71 -9.90 4.84
CA ALA A 268 -6.94 -10.40 4.23
C ALA A 268 -7.46 -9.46 3.13
N ILE A 269 -7.42 -8.14 3.36
CA ILE A 269 -7.82 -7.13 2.36
C ILE A 269 -6.88 -7.14 1.17
N GLU A 270 -5.56 -7.17 1.41
CA GLU A 270 -4.55 -7.25 0.35
C GLU A 270 -4.79 -8.46 -0.54
N THR A 271 -4.97 -9.64 0.08
CA THR A 271 -5.20 -10.90 -0.63
C THR A 271 -6.52 -10.89 -1.41
N ALA A 272 -7.58 -10.35 -0.81
CA ALA A 272 -8.90 -10.34 -1.44
C ALA A 272 -9.00 -9.37 -2.61
N LEU A 273 -8.34 -8.21 -2.52
CA LEU A 273 -8.41 -7.16 -3.54
C LEU A 273 -7.21 -7.12 -4.49
N ASN A 274 -6.23 -8.02 -4.29
CA ASN A 274 -4.96 -8.06 -5.03
C ASN A 274 -4.25 -6.68 -5.07
N LEU A 275 -4.18 -6.05 -3.91
CA LEU A 275 -3.55 -4.75 -3.71
C LEU A 275 -2.52 -4.79 -2.59
N LYS A 276 -1.67 -3.77 -2.50
CA LYS A 276 -0.76 -3.56 -1.37
C LYS A 276 -1.22 -2.41 -0.50
N ILE A 277 -1.25 -2.62 0.80
CA ILE A 277 -1.42 -1.58 1.81
C ILE A 277 -0.02 -1.22 2.32
N VAL A 278 0.43 -0.01 2.02
CA VAL A 278 1.68 0.52 2.57
C VAL A 278 1.32 1.39 3.76
N LEU A 279 1.74 0.97 4.96
CA LEU A 279 1.62 1.79 6.14
C LEU A 279 2.80 2.73 6.24
N ILE A 280 2.53 3.98 6.58
CA ILE A 280 3.55 4.96 6.93
C ILE A 280 3.49 5.18 8.43
N SER A 281 4.50 4.71 9.14
CA SER A 281 4.55 4.80 10.61
C SER A 281 4.88 6.22 11.06
N TYR A 282 4.00 6.81 11.87
CA TYR A 282 4.26 8.08 12.56
C TYR A 282 5.47 7.96 13.50
N ASN A 283 5.53 6.87 14.26
CA ASN A 283 6.52 6.68 15.33
C ASN A 283 7.94 6.50 14.79
N THR A 284 8.10 5.65 13.77
CA THR A 284 9.44 5.28 13.26
C THR A 284 9.85 6.11 12.05
N GLY A 285 8.90 6.74 11.36
CA GLY A 285 9.16 7.41 10.10
C GLY A 285 9.61 6.46 8.98
N SER A 286 9.21 5.19 9.07
CA SER A 286 9.46 4.15 8.08
C SER A 286 8.17 3.72 7.38
N LEU A 287 8.32 3.15 6.19
CA LEU A 287 7.25 2.40 5.53
C LEU A 287 7.22 0.98 6.10
N VAL A 288 6.02 0.52 6.47
CA VAL A 288 5.76 -0.86 6.85
C VAL A 288 4.92 -1.47 5.74
N CYS A 289 5.53 -2.44 5.07
CA CYS A 289 4.83 -3.34 4.17
C CYS A 289 4.72 -4.68 4.87
N TYR A 290 3.50 -5.08 5.24
CA TYR A 290 3.28 -6.46 5.63
C TYR A 290 3.56 -7.38 4.44
N TYR A 291 3.71 -8.69 4.68
CA TYR A 291 3.85 -9.77 3.70
C TYR A 291 4.21 -9.33 2.25
N TRP A 292 5.50 -9.35 1.92
CA TRP A 292 5.99 -9.16 0.55
C TRP A 292 6.63 -10.45 0.09
N SER A 293 5.87 -11.32 -0.56
CA SER A 293 6.41 -12.56 -1.16
C SER A 293 6.75 -12.37 -2.62
N GLU A 294 7.74 -13.11 -3.12
CA GLU A 294 8.11 -13.11 -4.54
C GLU A 294 6.95 -13.55 -5.44
N ASP A 295 6.02 -14.35 -4.90
CA ASP A 295 4.85 -14.87 -5.60
C ASP A 295 3.62 -13.94 -5.55
N TYR A 296 3.70 -12.83 -4.83
CA TYR A 296 2.62 -11.85 -4.71
C TYR A 296 2.95 -10.57 -5.45
N VAL A 297 2.27 -10.34 -6.58
CA VAL A 297 2.48 -9.17 -7.43
C VAL A 297 1.22 -8.29 -7.39
N PRO A 298 1.13 -7.34 -6.44
CA PRO A 298 -0.04 -6.50 -6.28
C PRO A 298 -0.22 -5.61 -7.51
N GLN A 299 -1.48 -5.44 -7.96
CA GLN A 299 -1.79 -4.60 -9.12
C GLN A 299 -1.93 -3.13 -8.78
N SER A 300 -2.31 -2.87 -7.53
CA SER A 300 -2.57 -1.54 -7.03
C SER A 300 -1.97 -1.40 -5.64
N MET A 301 -1.76 -0.15 -5.22
CA MET A 301 -1.34 0.17 -3.87
C MET A 301 -2.29 1.19 -3.26
N ILE A 302 -2.43 1.13 -1.94
CA ILE A 302 -3.05 2.14 -1.11
C ILE A 302 -2.04 2.58 -0.04
N LEU A 303 -2.13 3.85 0.35
CA LEU A 303 -1.28 4.43 1.39
C LEU A 303 -2.12 4.72 2.62
N LEU A 304 -1.71 4.21 3.77
CA LEU A 304 -2.30 4.55 5.06
C LEU A 304 -1.24 5.17 5.95
N TYR A 305 -1.68 6.09 6.80
CA TYR A 305 -0.84 6.70 7.84
C TYR A 305 -1.17 6.05 9.18
N TYR A 306 -0.17 5.55 9.89
CA TYR A 306 -0.37 4.80 11.14
C TYR A 306 0.17 5.57 12.33
N HIS A 307 -0.75 6.07 13.17
CA HIS A 307 -0.50 6.91 14.34
C HIS A 307 -0.49 6.09 15.63
N ASP A 308 0.49 6.39 16.50
CA ASP A 308 0.57 5.96 17.90
C ASP A 308 0.30 4.46 18.13
N SER A 309 0.67 3.63 17.16
CA SER A 309 0.42 2.19 17.14
C SER A 309 -1.04 1.80 17.37
N ARG A 310 -2.01 2.67 17.03
CA ARG A 310 -3.44 2.46 17.34
C ARG A 310 -4.42 3.01 16.32
N HIS A 311 -4.03 3.99 15.50
CA HIS A 311 -4.96 4.70 14.64
C HIS A 311 -4.50 4.70 13.18
N PHE A 312 -5.42 4.40 12.27
CA PHE A 312 -5.19 4.46 10.83
C PHE A 312 -5.88 5.68 10.25
N ASP A 313 -5.12 6.43 9.48
CA ASP A 313 -5.56 7.56 8.67
C ASP A 313 -5.27 7.31 7.19
N VAL A 314 -5.91 8.08 6.33
CA VAL A 314 -5.59 8.08 4.90
C VAL A 314 -4.27 8.81 4.69
N ALA A 315 -3.31 8.18 4.03
CA ALA A 315 -2.10 8.86 3.56
C ALA A 315 -2.23 9.25 2.09
N GLY A 316 -1.49 10.28 1.70
CA GLY A 316 -1.46 10.74 0.33
C GLY A 316 -0.12 11.38 -0.06
N LEU A 317 0.24 11.23 -1.33
CA LEU A 317 1.43 11.83 -1.90
C LEU A 317 1.08 12.96 -2.84
N VAL A 318 1.83 14.06 -2.74
CA VAL A 318 1.71 15.24 -3.61
C VAL A 318 3.02 15.44 -4.34
N ASP A 319 3.01 15.29 -5.66
CA ASP A 319 4.13 15.64 -6.52
C ASP A 319 4.32 17.16 -6.53
N MET A 320 5.46 17.63 -6.03
CA MET A 320 5.72 19.06 -5.89
C MET A 320 6.05 19.77 -7.21
N PHE A 321 6.37 19.01 -8.26
CA PHE A 321 6.81 19.54 -9.55
C PHE A 321 5.74 19.48 -10.64
N LYS A 322 4.72 18.64 -10.46
CA LYS A 322 3.55 18.57 -11.38
C LYS A 322 2.43 19.54 -11.05
N VAL A 323 2.57 20.36 -10.01
CA VAL A 323 1.61 21.42 -9.68
C VAL A 323 1.71 22.50 -10.77
N PRO A 324 0.65 22.75 -11.57
CA PRO A 324 0.68 23.71 -12.67
C PRO A 324 1.18 25.08 -12.22
N ASN A 325 1.86 25.83 -13.09
CA ASN A 325 2.33 27.18 -12.76
C ASN A 325 1.18 28.22 -12.88
N VAL A 326 0.03 27.90 -12.31
CA VAL A 326 -1.15 28.76 -12.22
C VAL A 326 -1.11 29.46 -10.87
N ARG A 327 -1.67 30.67 -10.74
CA ARG A 327 -1.95 31.27 -9.43
C ARG A 327 -2.90 30.33 -8.68
N ASN A 328 -2.34 29.44 -7.83
CA ASN A 328 -3.06 28.62 -6.84
C ASN A 328 -3.72 27.30 -7.35
N PRO A 329 -3.00 26.36 -7.99
CA PRO A 329 -3.57 25.07 -8.37
C PRO A 329 -3.70 24.19 -7.12
N ARG A 330 -4.83 23.50 -6.99
CA ARG A 330 -4.98 22.46 -5.97
C ARG A 330 -4.15 21.26 -6.41
N ALA A 331 -3.22 20.83 -5.56
CA ALA A 331 -2.46 19.61 -5.82
C ALA A 331 -3.39 18.39 -5.87
N LYS A 332 -3.12 17.47 -6.81
CA LYS A 332 -3.72 16.14 -6.79
C LYS A 332 -3.00 15.33 -5.71
N VAL A 333 -3.77 14.74 -4.80
CA VAL A 333 -3.24 13.84 -3.76
C VAL A 333 -3.42 12.41 -4.24
N LEU A 334 -2.34 11.64 -4.26
CA LEU A 334 -2.34 10.23 -4.64
C LEU A 334 -2.45 9.35 -3.38
N THR A 335 -3.60 8.74 -3.18
CA THR A 335 -3.91 7.86 -2.03
C THR A 335 -3.88 6.39 -2.40
N SER A 336 -4.29 6.09 -3.63
CA SER A 336 -4.17 4.80 -4.27
C SER A 336 -3.87 4.95 -5.77
N PHE A 337 -3.20 3.96 -6.34
CA PHE A 337 -2.73 3.98 -7.72
C PHE A 337 -2.37 2.57 -8.18
N HIS A 338 -2.35 2.34 -9.50
CA HIS A 338 -1.80 1.11 -10.05
C HIS A 338 -0.30 1.05 -9.82
N ILE A 339 0.27 -0.14 -9.67
CA ILE A 339 1.72 -0.31 -9.39
C ILE A 339 2.61 0.31 -10.48
N ARG A 340 2.13 0.33 -11.73
CA ARG A 340 2.82 0.96 -12.87
C ARG A 340 2.84 2.50 -12.80
N GLU A 341 1.97 3.08 -11.98
CA GLU A 341 1.85 4.52 -11.76
C GLU A 341 2.51 4.96 -10.44
N MET A 342 3.26 4.05 -9.79
CA MET A 342 3.87 4.31 -8.50
C MET A 342 4.77 5.54 -8.55
N PRO A 343 4.58 6.51 -7.62
CA PRO A 343 5.50 7.65 -7.52
C PRO A 343 6.93 7.19 -7.25
N MET A 344 7.89 7.72 -8.00
CA MET A 344 9.30 7.33 -7.90
C MET A 344 9.85 7.49 -6.48
N ALA A 345 9.48 8.57 -5.79
CA ALA A 345 9.84 8.79 -4.38
C ALA A 345 9.41 7.63 -3.48
N LEU A 346 8.19 7.11 -3.69
CA LEU A 346 7.69 5.96 -2.95
C LEU A 346 8.45 4.69 -3.32
N ALA A 347 8.71 4.45 -4.61
CA ALA A 347 9.46 3.27 -5.06
C ALA A 347 10.87 3.19 -4.45
N ILE A 348 11.55 4.34 -4.35
CA ILE A 348 12.86 4.46 -3.70
C ILE A 348 12.75 4.09 -2.21
N ILE A 349 11.84 4.74 -1.49
CA ILE A 349 11.69 4.55 -0.03
C ILE A 349 11.22 3.12 0.29
N LEU A 350 10.31 2.56 -0.51
CA LEU A 350 9.85 1.17 -0.39
C LEU A 350 11.01 0.18 -0.54
N LYS A 351 11.92 0.41 -1.49
CA LYS A 351 13.11 -0.44 -1.65
C LYS A 351 14.01 -0.42 -0.42
N ASP A 352 14.13 0.74 0.22
CA ASP A 352 14.97 0.92 1.41
C ASP A 352 14.35 0.28 2.65
N ASP A 353 13.05 0.48 2.86
CA ASP A 353 12.33 0.09 4.09
C ASP A 353 11.73 -1.32 4.00
N CYS A 354 11.09 -1.65 2.88
CA CYS A 354 10.37 -2.92 2.69
C CYS A 354 11.24 -3.97 1.97
N ARG A 355 12.53 -4.06 2.33
CA ARG A 355 13.45 -5.04 1.73
C ARG A 355 12.78 -6.41 1.72
N ILE A 356 12.74 -7.05 0.55
CA ILE A 356 12.31 -8.44 0.40
C ILE A 356 13.20 -9.26 1.32
N THR A 357 12.71 -9.56 2.51
CA THR A 357 13.36 -10.53 3.37
C THR A 357 13.21 -11.85 2.64
N LYS A 358 14.32 -12.37 2.09
CA LYS A 358 14.42 -13.74 1.58
C LYS A 358 14.21 -14.81 2.69
N ARG A 359 13.45 -14.51 3.73
CA ARG A 359 13.03 -15.46 4.76
C ARG A 359 11.81 -16.21 4.26
N ASN A 360 12.06 -17.11 3.32
CA ASN A 360 11.24 -18.27 3.03
C ASN A 360 11.41 -19.36 4.11
N GLU A 361 11.53 -18.98 5.38
CA GLU A 361 11.58 -19.94 6.47
C GLU A 361 10.78 -19.40 7.66
N ARG A 362 9.59 -19.98 7.81
CA ARG A 362 8.66 -19.88 8.94
C ARG A 362 7.84 -18.59 9.00
N PHE A 363 6.52 -18.77 8.85
CA PHE A 363 5.56 -18.13 9.73
C PHE A 363 5.92 -18.48 11.18
N SER A 364 6.97 -17.86 11.70
CA SER A 364 7.15 -17.67 13.12
C SER A 364 6.64 -16.26 13.38
N PHE A 365 5.60 -16.14 14.19
CA PHE A 365 5.43 -14.98 15.08
C PHE A 365 6.62 -14.99 16.08
N GLY A 366 7.83 -14.89 15.53
CA GLY A 366 9.08 -15.02 16.24
C GLY A 366 9.44 -13.67 16.81
N ASN A 367 9.18 -13.55 18.11
CA ASN A 367 9.71 -12.70 19.18
C ASN A 367 10.86 -11.69 18.96
N GLU A 368 11.50 -11.53 17.80
CA GLU A 368 12.74 -10.74 17.70
C GLU A 368 12.57 -9.34 17.10
N ASP A 369 11.48 -9.01 16.41
CA ASP A 369 11.30 -7.67 15.81
C ASP A 369 10.09 -6.86 16.36
N LEU A 370 9.26 -7.44 17.23
CA LEU A 370 8.18 -6.69 17.90
C LEU A 370 8.67 -5.88 19.11
N THR A 371 9.91 -6.07 19.57
CA THR A 371 10.51 -5.29 20.66
C THR A 371 10.92 -3.88 20.26
N HIS A 372 10.85 -3.53 18.97
CA HIS A 372 11.15 -2.19 18.47
C HIS A 372 9.91 -1.36 18.09
N LEU A 373 8.70 -1.87 18.36
CA LEU A 373 7.43 -1.19 18.10
C LEU A 373 6.55 -0.95 19.36
N TYR A 374 7.12 -1.13 20.56
CA TYR A 374 6.53 -0.72 21.83
C TYR A 374 7.37 0.35 22.52
#